data_AF-A0A7S7RC27-F1
#
_entry.id   AF-A0A7S7RC27-F1
#
_cell.length_a   1.000
_cell.length_b   1.000
_cell.length_c   1.000
_cell.angle_alpha   90.00
_cell.angle_beta   90.00
_cell.angle_gamma   90.00
#
_symmetry.space_group_name_H-M   'P 1'
#
loop_
_entity.id
_entity.type
_entity.pdbx_description
1 polymer ?
#
loop_
_entity_poly.entity_id
_entity_poly.type
_entity_poly.pdbx_seq_one_letter_code
_entity_poly.pdbx_strand_id
1 'polypeptide(L)'
;MITLTVLTDKPQSPFYEQLLGKVDDYILHLRDKKGSFLVDKQTEKNIKYFINRVMDQPWKNHLLLGVLIYGENKADPVYIESIITTINKRFKDIFEVFSLENMDSFDVENHMYQYLKADVLKEHTDIMRSRLLTLYKPLITSTKRWILSNLDSNSQTHLEKYLFNTPSFDSREFSSFQLSNQKSKDTRKQETDALVNLLPQIRAEGNFRWNQVNRLRNAFLNAREKVTTSKIELPFEFQYDEPDRISERLYFRLWDKASFILHHKDKFGLTTLNSAEKRTGSYSKENNHYFIEFVKAEVINKNEEADGFWFTEILNEGVFGFWHQSIDDIQRKKKK
;
A
#
# COMPACT_ATOMS: atom_id res chain seq x y z
N MET A 1 -30.60 -24.28 -31.21
CA MET A 1 -30.16 -24.83 -29.92
C MET A 1 -28.64 -24.69 -29.86
N ILE A 2 -28.15 -23.65 -29.19
CA ILE A 2 -26.71 -23.42 -29.01
C ILE A 2 -26.38 -24.00 -27.63
N THR A 3 -25.62 -25.08 -27.61
CA THR A 3 -25.03 -25.65 -26.39
C THR A 3 -24.01 -24.64 -25.84
N LEU A 4 -24.42 -23.90 -24.81
CA LEU A 4 -23.51 -23.21 -23.90
C LEU A 4 -22.65 -24.27 -23.22
N THR A 5 -21.40 -24.38 -23.63
CA THR A 5 -20.36 -25.07 -22.89
C THR A 5 -20.27 -24.37 -21.53
N VAL A 6 -20.74 -25.05 -20.48
CA VAL A 6 -20.57 -24.60 -19.09
C VAL A 6 -19.07 -24.50 -18.84
N LEU A 7 -18.55 -23.27 -18.75
CA LEU A 7 -17.18 -22.98 -18.33
C LEU A 7 -17.03 -23.51 -16.90
N THR A 8 -16.37 -24.65 -16.74
CA THR A 8 -16.09 -25.31 -15.45
C THR A 8 -15.00 -24.63 -14.62
N ASP A 9 -14.47 -23.51 -15.11
CA ASP A 9 -13.31 -22.83 -14.57
C ASP A 9 -13.77 -21.56 -13.86
N LYS A 10 -13.52 -21.50 -12.54
CA LYS A 10 -13.98 -20.43 -11.65
C LYS A 10 -12.81 -19.61 -11.08
N PRO A 11 -13.01 -18.31 -10.82
CA PRO A 11 -12.04 -17.49 -10.11
C PRO A 11 -11.60 -18.13 -8.78
N GLN A 12 -10.32 -18.00 -8.47
CA GLN A 12 -9.72 -18.50 -7.22
C GLN A 12 -9.84 -17.50 -6.06
N SER A 13 -10.35 -16.29 -6.33
CA SER A 13 -10.58 -15.26 -5.34
C SER A 13 -11.44 -15.78 -4.18
N PRO A 14 -11.04 -15.57 -2.91
CA PRO A 14 -11.83 -15.99 -1.74
C PRO A 14 -13.18 -15.26 -1.65
N PHE A 15 -13.41 -14.27 -2.50
CA PHE A 15 -14.63 -13.48 -2.58
C PHE A 15 -15.58 -13.91 -3.69
N TYR A 16 -15.21 -14.89 -4.52
CA TYR A 16 -16.01 -15.30 -5.68
C TYR A 16 -17.45 -15.64 -5.30
N GLU A 17 -17.65 -16.49 -4.29
CA GLU A 17 -18.97 -16.92 -3.82
C GLU A 17 -19.82 -15.74 -3.29
N GLN A 18 -19.19 -14.68 -2.78
CA GLN A 18 -19.90 -13.48 -2.30
C GLN A 18 -20.35 -12.56 -3.44
N LEU A 19 -19.66 -12.63 -4.59
CA LEU A 19 -19.96 -11.82 -5.77
C LEU A 19 -20.93 -12.55 -6.72
N LEU A 20 -20.89 -13.88 -6.73
CA LEU A 20 -21.72 -14.73 -7.59
C LEU A 20 -23.21 -14.41 -7.44
N GLY A 21 -23.89 -14.19 -8.57
CA GLY A 21 -25.32 -13.83 -8.61
C GLY A 21 -25.65 -12.41 -8.15
N LYS A 22 -24.67 -11.63 -7.65
CA LYS A 22 -24.88 -10.26 -7.17
C LYS A 22 -24.31 -9.19 -8.08
N VAL A 23 -23.32 -9.53 -8.88
CA VAL A 23 -22.75 -8.69 -9.95
C VAL A 23 -22.96 -9.37 -11.29
N ASP A 24 -22.75 -8.64 -12.39
CA ASP A 24 -22.86 -9.21 -13.72
C ASP A 24 -21.87 -10.37 -13.91
N ASP A 25 -22.39 -11.51 -14.36
CA ASP A 25 -21.62 -12.75 -14.50
C ASP A 25 -20.45 -12.61 -15.48
N TYR A 26 -20.67 -11.85 -16.56
CA TYR A 26 -19.63 -11.60 -17.54
C TYR A 26 -18.48 -10.77 -16.94
N ILE A 27 -18.79 -9.73 -16.14
CA ILE A 27 -17.77 -8.95 -15.42
C ILE A 27 -16.98 -9.83 -14.44
N LEU A 28 -17.67 -10.70 -13.69
CA LEU A 28 -17.04 -11.57 -12.69
C LEU A 28 -16.06 -12.56 -13.33
N HIS A 29 -16.35 -13.02 -14.54
CA HIS A 29 -15.56 -14.00 -15.28
C HIS A 29 -14.63 -13.36 -16.34
N LEU A 30 -14.42 -12.04 -16.31
CA LEU A 30 -13.47 -11.38 -17.20
C LEU A 30 -12.06 -11.94 -17.02
N ARG A 31 -11.40 -12.22 -18.16
CA ARG A 31 -10.03 -12.74 -18.21
C ARG A 31 -9.10 -11.80 -18.97
N ASP A 32 -7.83 -11.85 -18.60
CA ASP A 32 -6.77 -11.19 -19.35
C ASP A 32 -6.38 -12.01 -20.58
N LYS A 33 -5.42 -11.49 -21.37
CA LYS A 33 -4.86 -12.18 -22.54
C LYS A 33 -4.18 -13.52 -22.21
N LYS A 34 -3.87 -13.78 -20.94
CA LYS A 34 -3.24 -15.02 -20.46
C LYS A 34 -4.28 -15.99 -19.88
N GLY A 35 -5.57 -15.68 -19.97
CA GLY A 35 -6.66 -16.49 -19.45
C GLY A 35 -6.86 -16.41 -17.93
N SER A 36 -6.15 -15.52 -17.23
CA SER A 36 -6.29 -15.32 -15.78
C SER A 36 -7.47 -14.39 -15.48
N PHE A 37 -8.29 -14.73 -14.49
CA PHE A 37 -9.40 -13.89 -14.07
C PHE A 37 -8.93 -12.57 -13.47
N LEU A 38 -9.59 -11.47 -13.84
CA LEU A 38 -9.26 -10.13 -13.35
C LEU A 38 -9.57 -9.98 -11.85
N VAL A 39 -10.58 -10.68 -11.34
CA VAL A 39 -10.95 -10.64 -9.91
C VAL A 39 -9.88 -11.27 -9.02
N ASP A 40 -9.12 -12.24 -9.55
CA ASP A 40 -8.01 -12.90 -8.82
C ASP A 40 -6.78 -12.00 -8.67
N LYS A 41 -6.73 -10.90 -9.44
CA LYS A 41 -5.63 -9.91 -9.40
C LYS A 41 -5.88 -8.77 -8.40
N GLN A 42 -7.06 -8.74 -7.79
CA GLN A 42 -7.43 -7.67 -6.88
C GLN A 42 -6.87 -7.91 -5.48
N THR A 43 -6.61 -6.81 -4.78
CA THR A 43 -6.26 -6.90 -3.37
C THR A 43 -7.51 -7.17 -2.53
N GLU A 44 -7.29 -7.91 -1.43
CA GLU A 44 -8.34 -8.25 -0.47
C GLU A 44 -9.07 -7.01 0.05
N LYS A 45 -8.31 -5.95 0.33
CA LYS A 45 -8.82 -4.67 0.84
C LYS A 45 -9.87 -4.04 -0.09
N ASN A 46 -9.57 -3.98 -1.39
CA ASN A 46 -10.42 -3.32 -2.37
C ASN A 46 -11.73 -4.09 -2.59
N ILE A 47 -11.64 -5.42 -2.68
CA ILE A 47 -12.82 -6.27 -2.85
C ILE A 47 -13.69 -6.28 -1.59
N LYS A 48 -13.10 -6.35 -0.39
CA LYS A 48 -13.85 -6.21 0.87
C LYS A 48 -14.61 -4.88 0.94
N TYR A 49 -13.97 -3.77 0.58
CA TYR A 49 -14.68 -2.49 0.54
C TYR A 49 -15.84 -2.51 -0.45
N PHE A 50 -15.60 -3.01 -1.67
CA PHE A 50 -16.64 -3.12 -2.69
C PHE A 50 -17.84 -3.93 -2.18
N ILE A 51 -17.58 -5.11 -1.63
CA ILE A 51 -18.61 -6.01 -1.09
C ILE A 51 -19.42 -5.30 -0.01
N ASN A 52 -18.75 -4.66 0.94
CA ASN A 52 -19.41 -4.11 2.12
C ASN A 52 -20.13 -2.77 1.85
N ARG A 53 -19.74 -2.02 0.80
CA ARG A 53 -20.16 -0.61 0.65
C ARG A 53 -20.75 -0.26 -0.71
N VAL A 54 -20.54 -1.09 -1.73
CA VAL A 54 -20.94 -0.83 -3.13
C VAL A 54 -21.93 -1.86 -3.66
N MET A 55 -21.94 -3.09 -3.13
CA MET A 55 -22.69 -4.22 -3.68
C MET A 55 -24.19 -3.97 -3.89
N ASP A 56 -24.82 -3.16 -3.02
CA ASP A 56 -26.24 -2.85 -3.11
C ASP A 56 -26.53 -1.53 -3.85
N GLN A 57 -25.54 -0.97 -4.54
CA GLN A 57 -25.66 0.32 -5.22
C GLN A 57 -25.95 0.16 -6.72
N PRO A 58 -26.66 1.10 -7.35
CA PRO A 58 -26.97 1.06 -8.79
C PRO A 58 -25.73 0.98 -9.70
N TRP A 59 -24.63 1.63 -9.32
CA TRP A 59 -23.38 1.65 -10.08
C TRP A 59 -22.45 0.47 -9.79
N LYS A 60 -22.89 -0.58 -9.08
CA LYS A 60 -22.00 -1.68 -8.64
C LYS A 60 -21.21 -2.31 -9.79
N ASN A 61 -21.88 -2.64 -10.90
CA ASN A 61 -21.23 -3.28 -12.04
C ASN A 61 -20.28 -2.33 -12.77
N HIS A 62 -20.67 -1.05 -12.87
CA HIS A 62 -19.84 0.00 -13.46
C HIS A 62 -18.54 0.20 -12.69
N LEU A 63 -18.65 0.30 -11.36
CA LEU A 63 -17.50 0.51 -10.49
C LEU A 63 -16.63 -0.76 -10.39
N LEU A 64 -17.24 -1.95 -10.33
CA LEU A 64 -16.49 -3.21 -10.33
C LEU A 64 -15.64 -3.35 -11.60
N LEU A 65 -16.24 -3.13 -12.78
CA LEU A 65 -15.56 -3.23 -14.05
C LEU A 65 -14.31 -2.34 -14.10
N GLY A 66 -14.46 -1.08 -13.69
CA GLY A 66 -13.35 -0.15 -13.62
C GLY A 66 -12.26 -0.59 -12.64
N VAL A 67 -12.62 -1.06 -11.45
CA VAL A 67 -11.67 -1.56 -10.44
C VAL A 67 -10.88 -2.76 -10.94
N LEU A 68 -11.57 -3.72 -11.57
CA LEU A 68 -10.96 -4.91 -12.14
C LEU A 68 -9.88 -4.53 -13.17
N ILE A 69 -10.21 -3.58 -14.06
CA ILE A 69 -9.28 -3.09 -15.09
C ILE A 69 -8.11 -2.30 -14.49
N TYR A 70 -8.32 -1.55 -13.41
CA TYR A 70 -7.21 -0.87 -12.74
C TYR A 70 -6.24 -1.86 -12.06
N GLY A 71 -6.76 -2.92 -11.45
CA GLY A 71 -5.90 -3.99 -10.91
C GLY A 71 -5.17 -4.76 -12.02
N GLU A 72 -5.81 -4.99 -13.17
CA GLU A 72 -5.14 -5.55 -14.37
C GLU A 72 -3.95 -4.69 -14.82
N ASN A 73 -4.15 -3.37 -14.85
CA ASN A 73 -3.10 -2.41 -15.19
C ASN A 73 -2.07 -2.22 -14.07
N LYS A 74 -2.11 -3.02 -13.00
CA LYS A 74 -1.20 -2.98 -11.84
C LYS A 74 -1.16 -1.61 -11.17
N ALA A 75 -2.29 -0.92 -11.14
CA ALA A 75 -2.39 0.33 -10.39
C ALA A 75 -2.17 0.07 -8.90
N ASP A 76 -1.65 1.08 -8.20
CA ASP A 76 -1.45 1.03 -6.76
C ASP A 76 -2.78 0.68 -6.04
N PRO A 77 -2.81 -0.32 -5.15
CA PRO A 77 -4.00 -0.68 -4.39
C PRO A 77 -4.65 0.48 -3.63
N VAL A 78 -3.85 1.40 -3.09
CA VAL A 78 -4.32 2.62 -2.39
C VAL A 78 -4.98 3.58 -3.37
N TYR A 79 -4.46 3.66 -4.59
CA TYR A 79 -5.07 4.47 -5.64
C TYR A 79 -6.43 3.89 -6.05
N ILE A 80 -6.53 2.57 -6.23
CA ILE A 80 -7.80 1.88 -6.50
C ILE A 80 -8.81 2.14 -5.36
N GLU A 81 -8.38 2.00 -4.11
CA GLU A 81 -9.22 2.32 -2.95
C GLU A 81 -9.74 3.76 -2.99
N SER A 82 -8.88 4.73 -3.35
CA SER A 82 -9.29 6.14 -3.52
C SER A 82 -10.38 6.30 -4.59
N ILE A 83 -10.30 5.58 -5.72
CA ILE A 83 -11.34 5.58 -6.76
C ILE A 83 -12.66 5.05 -6.18
N ILE A 84 -12.65 3.84 -5.62
CA ILE A 84 -13.89 3.18 -5.17
C ILE A 84 -14.55 3.98 -4.06
N THR A 85 -13.77 4.45 -3.09
CA THR A 85 -14.30 5.20 -1.94
C THR A 85 -14.84 6.56 -2.37
N THR A 86 -14.13 7.30 -3.22
CA THR A 86 -14.56 8.63 -3.67
C THR A 86 -15.80 8.52 -4.54
N ILE A 87 -15.76 7.68 -5.59
CA ILE A 87 -16.87 7.57 -6.53
C ILE A 87 -18.11 7.06 -5.81
N ASN A 88 -18.01 5.99 -5.00
CA ASN A 88 -19.16 5.47 -4.28
C ASN A 88 -19.81 6.51 -3.35
N LYS A 89 -19.01 7.23 -2.55
CA LYS A 89 -19.55 8.26 -1.65
C LYS A 89 -20.21 9.39 -2.42
N ARG A 90 -19.58 9.88 -3.49
CA ARG A 90 -20.14 10.99 -4.26
C ARG A 90 -21.36 10.60 -5.07
N PHE A 91 -21.38 9.37 -5.59
CA PHE A 91 -22.54 8.84 -6.29
C PHE A 91 -23.72 8.65 -5.36
N LYS A 92 -23.53 8.17 -4.11
CA LYS A 92 -24.61 8.13 -3.11
C LYS A 92 -25.28 9.48 -2.95
N ASP A 93 -24.50 10.51 -2.69
CA ASP A 93 -25.06 11.82 -2.42
C ASP A 93 -25.72 12.45 -3.67
N ILE A 94 -25.16 12.21 -4.87
CA ILE A 94 -25.75 12.67 -6.13
C ILE A 94 -27.07 11.91 -6.40
N PHE A 95 -27.09 10.60 -6.22
CA PHE A 95 -28.30 9.80 -6.42
C PHE A 95 -29.38 10.16 -5.41
N GLU A 96 -29.00 10.42 -4.15
CA GLU A 96 -29.92 10.86 -3.11
C GLU A 96 -30.52 12.24 -3.43
N VAL A 97 -29.69 13.24 -3.75
CA VAL A 97 -30.18 14.62 -3.98
C VAL A 97 -31.07 14.72 -5.24
N PHE A 98 -30.83 13.90 -6.25
CA PHE A 98 -31.64 13.84 -7.47
C PHE A 98 -32.68 12.72 -7.46
N SER A 99 -32.80 11.96 -6.35
CA SER A 99 -33.72 10.83 -6.21
C SER A 99 -33.62 9.81 -7.37
N LEU A 100 -32.39 9.48 -7.76
CA LEU A 100 -32.10 8.54 -8.84
C LEU A 100 -32.11 7.10 -8.30
N GLU A 101 -32.83 6.21 -8.98
CA GLU A 101 -32.94 4.80 -8.57
C GLU A 101 -31.94 3.88 -9.30
N ASN A 102 -31.58 4.23 -10.54
CA ASN A 102 -30.77 3.40 -11.41
C ASN A 102 -29.78 4.23 -12.24
N MET A 103 -28.79 3.56 -12.84
CA MET A 103 -27.76 4.20 -13.65
C MET A 103 -28.30 4.76 -14.97
N ASP A 104 -29.39 4.23 -15.51
CA ASP A 104 -30.01 4.74 -16.75
C ASP A 104 -30.62 6.14 -16.54
N SER A 105 -31.03 6.44 -15.30
CA SER A 105 -31.53 7.75 -14.91
C SER A 105 -30.39 8.76 -14.66
N PHE A 106 -29.14 8.31 -14.58
CA PHE A 106 -28.00 9.16 -14.28
C PHE A 106 -27.44 9.83 -15.54
N ASP A 107 -27.82 11.09 -15.73
CA ASP A 107 -27.19 12.00 -16.68
C ASP A 107 -25.96 12.72 -16.09
N VAL A 108 -24.78 12.51 -16.69
CA VAL A 108 -23.53 13.15 -16.28
C VAL A 108 -23.51 14.65 -16.62
N GLU A 109 -24.12 15.06 -17.74
CA GLU A 109 -24.13 16.45 -18.20
C GLU A 109 -25.08 17.31 -17.37
N ASN A 110 -26.04 16.68 -16.69
CA ASN A 110 -26.97 17.36 -15.81
C ASN A 110 -26.60 17.18 -14.33
N HIS A 111 -26.70 15.96 -13.79
CA HIS A 111 -26.60 15.71 -12.35
C HIS A 111 -25.18 15.94 -11.82
N MET A 112 -24.16 15.37 -12.51
CA MET A 112 -22.78 15.59 -12.09
C MET A 112 -22.36 17.04 -12.34
N TYR A 113 -22.79 17.67 -13.42
CA TYR A 113 -22.48 19.07 -13.70
C TYR A 113 -23.00 20.01 -12.61
N GLN A 114 -24.29 19.90 -12.24
CA GLN A 114 -24.88 20.68 -11.15
C GLN A 114 -24.16 20.47 -9.81
N TYR A 115 -23.77 19.21 -9.51
CA TYR A 115 -22.97 18.91 -8.32
C TYR A 115 -21.60 19.61 -8.36
N LEU A 116 -20.90 19.56 -9.49
CA LEU A 116 -19.58 20.18 -9.67
C LEU A 116 -19.62 21.71 -9.68
N LYS A 117 -20.73 22.32 -10.10
CA LYS A 117 -21.02 23.76 -10.01
C LYS A 117 -21.40 24.22 -8.60
N ALA A 118 -21.62 23.30 -7.67
CA ALA A 118 -22.13 23.58 -6.33
C ALA A 118 -23.56 24.15 -6.32
N ASP A 119 -24.37 23.83 -7.34
CA ASP A 119 -25.79 24.18 -7.36
C ASP A 119 -26.57 23.35 -6.33
N VAL A 120 -26.11 22.11 -6.11
CA VAL A 120 -26.59 21.17 -5.07
C VAL A 120 -25.48 20.82 -4.07
N LEU A 121 -25.88 20.35 -2.89
CA LEU A 121 -24.99 19.90 -1.80
C LEU A 121 -23.93 20.95 -1.42
N LYS A 122 -24.37 22.19 -1.18
CA LYS A 122 -23.52 23.39 -1.01
C LYS A 122 -22.51 23.26 0.14
N GLU A 123 -22.83 22.45 1.14
CA GLU A 123 -21.98 22.12 2.28
C GLU A 123 -20.73 21.30 1.90
N HIS A 124 -20.72 20.63 0.74
CA HIS A 124 -19.52 19.95 0.27
C HIS A 124 -18.42 20.93 -0.10
N THR A 125 -17.18 20.48 0.06
CA THR A 125 -16.00 21.31 -0.24
C THR A 125 -15.61 21.24 -1.72
N ASP A 126 -14.90 22.26 -2.20
CA ASP A 126 -14.31 22.27 -3.53
C ASP A 126 -13.37 21.09 -3.79
N ILE A 127 -12.66 20.64 -2.74
CA ILE A 127 -11.78 19.47 -2.79
C ILE A 127 -12.59 18.19 -3.07
N MET A 128 -13.77 18.04 -2.48
CA MET A 128 -14.63 16.87 -2.72
C MET A 128 -15.14 16.85 -4.17
N ARG A 129 -15.51 18.01 -4.71
CA ARG A 129 -15.97 18.16 -6.10
C ARG A 129 -14.83 17.91 -7.09
N SER A 130 -13.68 18.53 -6.87
CA SER A 130 -12.52 18.37 -7.76
C SER A 130 -12.04 16.92 -7.77
N ARG A 131 -11.93 16.28 -6.60
CA ARG A 131 -11.51 14.89 -6.47
C ARG A 131 -12.45 13.92 -7.19
N LEU A 132 -13.76 14.16 -7.19
CA LEU A 132 -14.71 13.33 -7.96
C LEU A 132 -14.32 13.32 -9.44
N LEU A 133 -14.27 14.49 -10.06
CA LEU A 133 -14.04 14.58 -11.50
C LEU A 133 -12.62 14.13 -11.88
N THR A 134 -11.60 14.41 -11.04
CA THR A 134 -10.22 13.94 -11.23
C THR A 134 -10.10 12.42 -11.24
N LEU A 135 -10.92 11.69 -10.47
CA LEU A 135 -10.89 10.22 -10.45
C LEU A 135 -11.87 9.60 -11.47
N TYR A 136 -12.99 10.25 -11.73
CA TYR A 136 -14.03 9.78 -12.64
C TYR A 136 -13.56 9.74 -14.11
N LYS A 137 -12.95 10.82 -14.60
CA LYS A 137 -12.48 10.91 -16.00
C LYS A 137 -11.43 9.85 -16.37
N PRO A 138 -10.36 9.64 -15.58
CA PRO A 138 -9.41 8.58 -15.84
C PRO A 138 -10.03 7.19 -15.72
N LEU A 139 -10.96 6.98 -14.78
CA LEU A 139 -11.65 5.71 -14.64
C LEU A 139 -12.33 5.30 -15.95
N ILE A 140 -13.13 6.20 -16.53
CA ILE A 140 -13.82 5.97 -17.80
C ILE A 140 -12.83 5.70 -18.92
N THR A 141 -11.84 6.58 -19.06
CA THR A 141 -10.89 6.54 -20.17
C THR A 141 -10.08 5.25 -20.17
N SER A 142 -9.59 4.83 -19.00
CA SER A 142 -8.84 3.59 -18.82
C SER A 142 -9.71 2.36 -19.08
N THR A 143 -10.93 2.35 -18.54
CA THR A 143 -11.89 1.25 -18.70
C THR A 143 -12.25 1.05 -20.16
N LYS A 144 -12.69 2.12 -20.84
CA LYS A 144 -13.07 2.10 -22.26
C LYS A 144 -11.89 1.68 -23.14
N ARG A 145 -10.70 2.25 -22.92
CA ARG A 145 -9.50 1.88 -23.68
C ARG A 145 -9.15 0.40 -23.53
N TRP A 146 -9.22 -0.13 -22.31
CA TRP A 146 -8.89 -1.53 -22.07
C TRP A 146 -9.87 -2.46 -22.77
N ILE A 147 -11.18 -2.20 -22.68
CA ILE A 147 -12.22 -2.99 -23.35
C ILE A 147 -11.99 -3.02 -24.87
N LEU A 148 -11.80 -1.86 -25.49
CA LEU A 148 -11.58 -1.75 -26.93
C LEU A 148 -10.29 -2.46 -27.40
N SER A 149 -9.27 -2.54 -26.54
CA SER A 149 -7.95 -3.09 -26.91
C SER A 149 -7.78 -4.57 -26.60
N ASN A 150 -8.67 -5.17 -25.80
CA ASN A 150 -8.48 -6.52 -25.25
C ASN A 150 -9.66 -7.48 -25.47
N LEU A 151 -10.84 -6.97 -25.82
CA LEU A 151 -12.05 -7.80 -25.98
C LEU A 151 -12.55 -7.78 -27.42
N ASP A 152 -13.27 -8.83 -27.84
CA ASP A 152 -13.95 -8.91 -29.13
C ASP A 152 -15.25 -8.08 -29.17
N SER A 153 -15.84 -7.91 -30.34
CA SER A 153 -17.02 -7.06 -30.55
C SER A 153 -18.24 -7.46 -29.70
N ASN A 154 -18.47 -8.75 -29.46
CA ASN A 154 -19.63 -9.20 -28.68
C ASN A 154 -19.44 -8.85 -27.20
N SER A 155 -18.23 -9.10 -26.71
CA SER A 155 -17.79 -8.76 -25.35
C SER A 155 -17.80 -7.24 -25.10
N GLN A 156 -17.36 -6.46 -26.08
CA GLN A 156 -17.44 -5.00 -26.04
C GLN A 156 -18.90 -4.52 -25.94
N THR A 157 -19.78 -5.07 -26.78
CA THR A 157 -21.22 -4.72 -26.80
C THR A 157 -21.90 -5.04 -25.46
N HIS A 158 -21.61 -6.21 -24.87
CA HIS A 158 -22.17 -6.58 -23.56
C HIS A 158 -21.76 -5.63 -22.44
N LEU A 159 -20.50 -5.17 -22.45
CA LEU A 159 -19.95 -4.31 -21.39
C LEU A 159 -20.25 -2.82 -21.58
N GLU A 160 -20.73 -2.40 -22.75
CA GLU A 160 -21.01 -0.99 -23.05
C GLU A 160 -21.99 -0.37 -22.04
N LYS A 161 -23.04 -1.11 -21.65
CA LYS A 161 -24.02 -0.69 -20.63
C LYS A 161 -23.45 -0.49 -19.22
N TYR A 162 -22.22 -0.94 -18.96
CA TYR A 162 -21.54 -0.75 -17.67
C TYR A 162 -20.42 0.28 -17.75
N LEU A 163 -20.26 0.95 -18.89
CA LEU A 163 -19.37 2.09 -19.00
C LEU A 163 -20.03 3.33 -18.40
N PHE A 164 -19.29 4.02 -17.54
CA PHE A 164 -19.69 5.35 -17.09
C PHE A 164 -19.70 6.35 -18.26
N ASN A 165 -20.70 7.24 -18.28
CA ASN A 165 -20.82 8.28 -19.30
C ASN A 165 -19.65 9.26 -19.24
N THR A 166 -19.07 9.55 -20.41
CA THR A 166 -17.95 10.48 -20.54
C THR A 166 -18.46 11.91 -20.48
N PRO A 167 -18.02 12.74 -19.51
CA PRO A 167 -18.44 14.13 -19.43
C PRO A 167 -17.84 14.94 -20.58
N SER A 168 -18.66 15.79 -21.20
CA SER A 168 -18.27 16.71 -22.28
C SER A 168 -17.53 17.94 -21.74
N PHE A 169 -17.82 18.33 -20.50
CA PHE A 169 -17.28 19.52 -19.86
C PHE A 169 -15.81 19.38 -19.42
N ASP A 170 -15.09 20.49 -19.39
CA ASP A 170 -13.71 20.60 -18.91
C ASP A 170 -13.64 20.96 -17.41
N SER A 171 -12.63 20.46 -16.69
CA SER A 171 -12.39 20.84 -15.30
C SER A 171 -12.22 22.36 -15.08
N ARG A 172 -11.77 23.07 -16.11
CA ARG A 172 -11.58 24.54 -16.11
C ARG A 172 -12.89 25.31 -16.00
N GLU A 173 -14.02 24.67 -16.28
CA GLU A 173 -15.34 25.29 -16.18
C GLU A 173 -15.83 25.42 -14.73
N PHE A 174 -15.15 24.80 -13.77
CA PHE A 174 -15.57 24.81 -12.36
C PHE A 174 -14.57 25.59 -11.51
N SER A 175 -15.07 26.60 -10.80
CA SER A 175 -14.30 27.40 -9.83
C SER A 175 -13.68 26.54 -8.74
N SER A 176 -14.35 25.44 -8.36
CA SER A 176 -13.87 24.47 -7.37
C SER A 176 -12.47 23.90 -7.70
N PHE A 177 -12.15 23.71 -8.97
CA PHE A 177 -10.81 23.26 -9.39
C PHE A 177 -9.73 24.33 -9.21
N GLN A 178 -10.05 25.58 -9.53
CA GLN A 178 -9.13 26.70 -9.35
C GLN A 178 -8.88 26.94 -7.85
N LEU A 179 -9.95 26.98 -7.04
CA LEU A 179 -9.90 27.20 -5.60
C LEU A 179 -9.21 26.06 -4.85
N SER A 180 -9.51 24.80 -5.19
CA SER A 180 -8.85 23.63 -4.58
C SER A 180 -7.34 23.63 -4.87
N ASN A 181 -6.94 23.93 -6.11
CA ASN A 181 -5.52 24.01 -6.48
C ASN A 181 -4.81 25.17 -5.78
N GLN A 182 -5.47 26.33 -5.70
CA GLN A 182 -4.93 27.50 -5.01
C GLN A 182 -4.77 27.23 -3.52
N LYS A 183 -5.80 26.70 -2.85
CA LYS A 183 -5.75 26.31 -1.44
C LYS A 183 -4.63 25.30 -1.16
N SER A 184 -4.48 24.28 -2.01
CA SER A 184 -3.39 23.31 -1.88
C SER A 184 -2.00 23.93 -2.05
N LYS A 185 -1.86 24.91 -2.95
CA LYS A 185 -0.61 25.68 -3.11
C LYS A 185 -0.34 26.57 -1.90
N ASP A 186 -1.35 27.28 -1.41
CA ASP A 186 -1.24 28.19 -0.28
C ASP A 186 -0.94 27.44 1.02
N THR A 187 -1.58 26.30 1.26
CA THR A 187 -1.27 25.42 2.39
C THR A 187 0.17 24.92 2.31
N ARG A 188 0.61 24.38 1.16
CA ARG A 188 2.01 23.97 0.99
C ARG A 188 2.99 25.12 1.20
N LYS A 189 2.64 26.31 0.74
CA LYS A 189 3.44 27.52 0.93
C LYS A 189 3.54 27.87 2.42
N GLN A 190 2.43 27.93 3.13
CA GLN A 190 2.40 28.21 4.57
C GLN A 190 3.16 27.17 5.39
N GLU A 191 2.96 25.88 5.11
CA GLU A 191 3.69 24.78 5.75
C GLU A 191 5.20 24.87 5.46
N THR A 192 5.56 25.15 4.21
CA THR A 192 6.96 25.30 3.82
C THR A 192 7.57 26.51 4.51
N ASP A 193 6.93 27.68 4.44
CA ASP A 193 7.38 28.95 5.02
C ASP A 193 7.61 28.80 6.54
N ALA A 194 6.75 28.05 7.24
CA ALA A 194 6.93 27.75 8.67
C ALA A 194 8.19 26.92 8.96
N LEU A 195 8.65 26.11 8.00
CA LEU A 195 9.80 25.22 8.14
C LEU A 195 11.07 25.75 7.46
N VAL A 196 10.99 26.75 6.57
CA VAL A 196 12.14 27.23 5.77
C VAL A 196 13.34 27.56 6.65
N ASN A 197 13.12 28.26 7.76
CA ASN A 197 14.18 28.65 8.69
C ASN A 197 14.82 27.46 9.41
N LEU A 198 14.09 26.34 9.53
CA LEU A 198 14.55 25.11 10.17
C LEU A 198 15.12 24.09 9.17
N LEU A 199 14.93 24.28 7.86
CA LEU A 199 15.41 23.35 6.83
C LEU A 199 16.91 23.03 6.94
N PRO A 200 17.82 24.00 7.20
CA PRO A 200 19.24 23.68 7.40
C PRO A 200 19.46 22.73 8.57
N GLN A 201 18.76 22.94 9.69
CA GLN A 201 18.85 22.10 10.88
C GLN A 201 18.26 20.71 10.63
N ILE A 202 17.09 20.62 10.01
CA ILE A 202 16.45 19.35 9.65
C ILE A 202 17.36 18.53 8.73
N ARG A 203 17.99 19.16 7.74
CA ARG A 203 18.95 18.49 6.84
C ARG A 203 20.20 18.04 7.57
N ALA A 204 20.76 18.88 8.43
CA ALA A 204 21.93 18.53 9.24
C ALA A 204 21.62 17.33 10.15
N GLU A 205 20.48 17.34 10.82
CA GLU A 205 20.01 16.26 11.69
C GLU A 205 19.71 14.98 10.92
N GLY A 206 19.03 15.07 9.77
CA GLY A 206 18.76 13.93 8.91
C GLY A 206 20.04 13.26 8.40
N ASN A 207 21.02 14.05 7.96
CA ASN A 207 22.33 13.55 7.55
C ASN A 207 23.07 12.89 8.72
N PHE A 208 23.02 13.50 9.91
CA PHE A 208 23.64 12.97 11.11
C PHE A 208 23.06 11.60 11.50
N ARG A 209 21.72 11.47 11.54
CA ARG A 209 21.01 10.22 11.82
C ARG A 209 21.29 9.14 10.78
N TRP A 210 21.31 9.51 9.50
CA TRP A 210 21.66 8.59 8.41
C TRP A 210 23.08 8.05 8.54
N ASN A 211 24.03 8.92 8.89
CA ASN A 211 25.41 8.51 9.13
C ASN A 211 25.53 7.55 10.31
N GLN A 212 24.74 7.74 11.37
CA GLN A 212 24.69 6.82 12.51
C GLN A 212 24.20 5.42 12.10
N VAL A 213 23.12 5.35 11.32
CA VAL A 213 22.59 4.08 10.78
C VAL A 213 23.62 3.40 9.87
N ASN A 214 24.35 4.15 9.04
CA ASN A 214 25.40 3.59 8.20
C ASN A 214 26.57 3.02 9.00
N ARG A 215 26.99 3.70 10.08
CA ARG A 215 28.02 3.17 10.99
C ARG A 215 27.59 1.87 11.64
N LEU A 216 26.37 1.83 12.19
CA LEU A 216 25.79 0.60 12.74
C LEU A 216 25.76 -0.53 11.70
N ARG A 217 25.30 -0.24 10.49
CA ARG A 217 25.25 -1.21 9.38
C ARG A 217 26.64 -1.75 9.04
N ASN A 218 27.65 -0.88 8.99
CA ASN A 218 29.02 -1.30 8.70
C ASN A 218 29.60 -2.14 9.85
N ALA A 219 29.38 -1.75 11.10
CA ALA A 219 29.79 -2.52 12.27
C ALA A 219 29.15 -3.92 12.28
N PHE A 220 27.85 -4.02 11.96
CA PHE A 220 27.15 -5.29 11.79
C PHE A 220 27.77 -6.17 10.69
N LEU A 221 28.03 -5.60 9.50
CA LEU A 221 28.60 -6.35 8.40
C LEU A 221 30.01 -6.87 8.72
N ASN A 222 30.82 -6.04 9.39
CA ASN A 222 32.17 -6.41 9.82
C ASN A 222 32.12 -7.53 10.89
N ALA A 223 31.22 -7.42 11.88
CA ALA A 223 31.03 -8.45 12.89
C ALA A 223 30.58 -9.79 12.26
N ARG A 224 29.64 -9.72 11.30
CA ARG A 224 29.18 -10.89 10.56
C ARG A 224 30.31 -11.54 9.77
N GLU A 225 31.07 -10.74 9.01
CA GLU A 225 32.20 -11.24 8.23
C GLU A 225 33.23 -11.92 9.13
N LYS A 226 33.58 -11.30 10.26
CA LYS A 226 34.51 -11.85 11.25
C LYS A 226 34.04 -13.20 11.79
N VAL A 227 32.78 -13.31 12.18
CA VAL A 227 32.20 -14.59 12.64
C VAL A 227 32.25 -15.65 11.55
N THR A 228 31.90 -15.30 10.31
CA THR A 228 31.89 -16.26 9.20
C THR A 228 33.27 -16.73 8.77
N THR A 229 34.26 -15.83 8.71
CA THR A 229 35.61 -16.13 8.23
C THR A 229 36.44 -16.81 9.31
N SER A 230 36.35 -16.35 10.56
CA SER A 230 37.12 -16.89 11.68
C SER A 230 36.39 -18.03 12.42
N LYS A 231 35.17 -18.40 11.99
CA LYS A 231 34.33 -19.44 12.61
C LYS A 231 34.14 -19.25 14.13
N ILE A 232 33.90 -18.00 14.53
CA ILE A 232 33.65 -17.66 15.94
C ILE A 232 32.25 -18.14 16.33
N GLU A 233 32.08 -18.60 17.57
CA GLU A 233 30.77 -19.02 18.08
C GLU A 233 29.86 -17.80 18.36
N LEU A 234 28.55 -18.03 18.26
CA LEU A 234 27.52 -17.02 18.54
C LEU A 234 26.89 -17.28 19.93
N PRO A 235 26.49 -16.25 20.69
CA PRO A 235 26.54 -14.82 20.32
C PRO A 235 27.95 -14.26 20.25
N PHE A 236 28.18 -13.36 19.31
CA PHE A 236 29.44 -12.64 19.19
C PHE A 236 29.28 -11.19 19.66
N GLU A 237 29.99 -10.82 20.72
CA GLU A 237 30.00 -9.45 21.24
C GLU A 237 30.91 -8.54 20.42
N PHE A 238 30.41 -7.35 20.10
CA PHE A 238 31.18 -6.31 19.42
C PHE A 238 30.73 -4.92 19.85
N GLN A 239 31.62 -3.95 19.66
CA GLN A 239 31.33 -2.54 19.92
C GLN A 239 31.91 -1.65 18.82
N TYR A 240 31.40 -0.42 18.76
CA TYR A 240 32.02 0.65 17.99
C TYR A 240 31.79 2.01 18.66
N ASP A 241 32.64 2.97 18.32
CA ASP A 241 32.60 4.32 18.89
C ASP A 241 31.92 5.28 17.91
N GLU A 242 30.99 6.06 18.42
CA GLU A 242 30.42 7.20 17.71
C GLU A 242 31.41 8.38 17.71
N PRO A 243 31.32 9.30 16.72
CA PRO A 243 32.20 10.47 16.65
C PRO A 243 32.16 11.33 17.90
N ASP A 244 33.21 12.13 18.13
CA ASP A 244 33.38 13.00 19.33
C ASP A 244 32.16 13.86 19.67
N ARG A 245 31.36 14.28 18.68
CA ARG A 245 30.12 15.02 18.91
C ARG A 245 29.10 14.24 19.76
N ILE A 246 29.05 12.92 19.61
CA ILE A 246 28.24 11.99 20.42
C ILE A 246 29.09 11.47 21.58
N SER A 247 30.34 11.10 21.32
CA SER A 247 31.27 10.56 22.33
C SER A 247 30.71 9.35 23.09
N GLU A 248 29.99 8.46 22.41
CA GLU A 248 29.46 7.22 22.98
C GLU A 248 30.07 5.99 22.33
N ARG A 249 30.27 4.95 23.13
CA ARG A 249 30.57 3.59 22.70
C ARG A 249 29.32 2.74 22.78
N LEU A 250 28.98 2.09 21.68
CA LEU A 250 27.76 1.28 21.57
C LEU A 250 28.12 -0.20 21.52
N TYR A 251 27.46 -0.99 22.35
CA TYR A 251 27.72 -2.42 22.53
C TYR A 251 26.58 -3.28 21.99
N PHE A 252 26.95 -4.34 21.28
CA PHE A 252 26.03 -5.24 20.61
C PHE A 252 26.41 -6.71 20.77
N ARG A 253 25.41 -7.56 20.60
CA ARG A 253 25.58 -8.99 20.35
C ARG A 253 25.06 -9.32 18.96
N LEU A 254 25.90 -10.00 18.18
CA LEU A 254 25.48 -10.61 16.93
C LEU A 254 24.91 -12.00 17.22
N TRP A 255 23.76 -12.27 16.62
CA TRP A 255 23.04 -13.53 16.72
C TRP A 255 22.78 -14.11 15.34
N ASP A 256 22.60 -15.42 15.28
CA ASP A 256 21.80 -16.08 14.27
C ASP A 256 20.54 -16.68 14.94
N LYS A 257 19.55 -17.11 14.15
CA LYS A 257 18.31 -17.63 14.73
C LYS A 257 18.55 -18.82 15.66
N ALA A 258 19.48 -19.72 15.31
CA ALA A 258 19.74 -20.91 16.10
C ALA A 258 20.39 -20.56 17.45
N SER A 259 21.48 -19.80 17.45
CA SER A 259 22.20 -19.36 18.66
C SER A 259 21.30 -18.60 19.62
N PHE A 260 20.42 -17.73 19.12
CA PHE A 260 19.48 -17.01 19.97
C PHE A 260 18.48 -17.94 20.68
N ILE A 261 17.88 -18.87 19.95
CA ILE A 261 16.97 -19.88 20.51
C ILE A 261 17.69 -20.75 21.54
N LEU A 262 18.92 -21.18 21.22
CA LEU A 262 19.72 -22.04 22.09
C LEU A 262 20.26 -21.32 23.33
N HIS A 263 20.39 -20.00 23.29
CA HIS A 263 20.77 -19.20 24.46
C HIS A 263 19.58 -18.93 25.39
N HIS A 264 18.36 -18.90 24.85
CA HIS A 264 17.12 -18.65 25.59
C HIS A 264 16.24 -19.91 25.66
N LYS A 265 16.82 -21.07 25.99
CA LYS A 265 16.11 -22.36 25.93
C LYS A 265 14.86 -22.40 26.79
N ASP A 266 14.83 -21.63 27.88
CA ASP A 266 13.72 -21.48 28.82
C ASP A 266 12.46 -20.87 28.19
N LYS A 267 12.59 -20.17 27.06
CA LYS A 267 11.48 -19.44 26.40
C LYS A 267 10.86 -20.20 25.21
N PHE A 268 11.40 -21.35 24.83
CA PHE A 268 11.00 -22.06 23.61
C PHE A 268 10.65 -23.53 23.87
N GLY A 269 9.67 -24.03 23.11
CA GLY A 269 9.24 -25.43 23.19
C GLY A 269 10.26 -26.42 22.60
N LEU A 270 10.16 -27.69 23.01
CA LEU A 270 11.10 -28.76 22.68
C LEU A 270 11.31 -28.95 21.15
N THR A 271 10.24 -28.82 20.36
CA THR A 271 10.30 -28.94 18.89
C THR A 271 11.18 -27.83 18.29
N THR A 272 11.01 -26.60 18.74
CA THR A 272 11.79 -25.44 18.29
C THR A 272 13.26 -25.58 18.66
N LEU A 273 13.55 -26.03 19.89
CA LEU A 273 14.91 -26.32 20.35
C LEU A 273 15.57 -27.39 19.47
N ASN A 274 14.88 -28.51 19.23
CA ASN A 274 15.38 -29.60 18.38
C ASN A 274 15.68 -29.13 16.95
N SER A 275 14.82 -28.29 16.36
CA SER A 275 15.05 -27.72 15.03
C SER A 275 16.22 -26.73 15.01
N ALA A 276 16.41 -25.95 16.07
CA ALA A 276 17.55 -25.04 16.22
C ALA A 276 18.87 -25.82 16.40
N GLU A 277 18.91 -26.85 17.25
CA GLU A 277 20.08 -27.72 17.46
C GLU A 277 20.47 -28.45 16.17
N LYS A 278 19.48 -28.99 15.44
CA LYS A 278 19.72 -29.69 14.16
C LYS A 278 19.88 -28.74 12.97
N ARG A 279 19.72 -27.43 13.16
CA ARG A 279 19.72 -26.39 12.11
C ARG A 279 18.84 -26.75 10.91
N THR A 280 17.59 -27.13 11.16
CA THR A 280 16.60 -27.50 10.12
C THR A 280 15.51 -26.46 9.96
N GLY A 281 14.77 -26.51 8.84
CA GLY A 281 13.65 -25.61 8.57
C GLY A 281 14.07 -24.13 8.58
N SER A 282 13.46 -23.33 9.45
CA SER A 282 13.76 -21.89 9.62
C SER A 282 15.18 -21.59 10.10
N TYR A 283 15.89 -22.58 10.63
CA TYR A 283 17.26 -22.49 11.13
C TYR A 283 18.30 -23.06 10.15
N SER A 284 17.86 -23.57 8.99
CA SER A 284 18.77 -24.05 7.94
C SER A 284 19.61 -22.92 7.39
N LYS A 285 20.75 -23.25 6.79
CA LYS A 285 21.70 -22.26 6.26
C LYS A 285 21.05 -21.27 5.28
N GLU A 286 20.07 -21.74 4.51
CA GLU A 286 19.35 -20.97 3.49
C GLU A 286 18.32 -20.00 4.10
N ASN A 287 17.73 -20.38 5.24
CA ASN A 287 16.64 -19.63 5.89
C ASN A 287 17.09 -18.86 7.14
N ASN A 288 18.34 -19.05 7.56
CA ASN A 288 18.91 -18.40 8.73
C ASN A 288 19.34 -16.96 8.41
N HIS A 289 19.16 -16.07 9.37
CA HIS A 289 19.52 -14.66 9.24
C HIS A 289 20.28 -14.20 10.47
N TYR A 290 21.28 -13.37 10.25
CA TYR A 290 21.97 -12.67 11.32
C TYR A 290 21.20 -11.43 11.73
N PHE A 291 21.18 -11.14 13.01
CA PHE A 291 20.62 -9.92 13.57
C PHE A 291 21.43 -9.50 14.80
N ILE A 292 21.19 -8.28 15.27
CA ILE A 292 21.91 -7.71 16.41
C ILE A 292 20.96 -7.42 17.55
N GLU A 293 21.46 -7.61 18.76
CA GLU A 293 20.87 -7.13 20.01
C GLU A 293 21.70 -5.94 20.49
N PHE A 294 21.04 -4.83 20.79
CA PHE A 294 21.67 -3.69 21.43
C PHE A 294 21.74 -3.96 22.94
N VAL A 295 22.96 -3.89 23.50
CA VAL A 295 23.22 -4.25 24.90
C VAL A 295 23.23 -3.02 25.79
N LYS A 296 24.04 -2.01 25.43
CA LYS A 296 24.17 -0.74 26.16
C LYS A 296 24.92 0.30 25.35
N ALA A 297 24.85 1.55 25.80
CA ALA A 297 25.71 2.65 25.41
C ALA A 297 26.53 3.14 26.62
N GLU A 298 27.75 3.61 26.39
CA GLU A 298 28.60 4.21 27.42
C GLU A 298 29.24 5.50 26.89
N VAL A 299 29.26 6.56 27.70
CA VAL A 299 29.95 7.80 27.33
C VAL A 299 31.46 7.61 27.52
N ILE A 300 32.24 7.99 26.51
CA ILE A 300 33.69 7.76 26.45
C ILE A 300 34.45 8.76 27.34
N ASN A 301 33.96 10.00 27.47
CA ASN A 301 34.73 11.12 28.03
C ASN A 301 34.05 11.88 29.18
N LYS A 302 32.84 11.49 29.61
CA LYS A 302 32.07 12.21 30.63
C LYS A 302 31.36 11.25 31.58
N ASN A 303 31.20 11.65 32.84
CA ASN A 303 30.30 10.99 33.81
C ASN A 303 28.83 11.40 33.55
N GLU A 304 28.37 11.20 32.32
CA GLU A 304 26.97 11.42 31.92
C GLU A 304 26.36 10.06 31.55
N GLU A 305 25.03 9.95 31.65
CA GLU A 305 24.31 8.80 31.09
C GLU A 305 24.36 8.87 29.55
N ALA A 306 24.47 7.71 28.91
CA ALA A 306 24.49 7.62 27.46
C ALA A 306 23.07 7.66 26.89
N ASP A 307 22.87 8.42 25.82
CA ASP A 307 21.60 8.56 25.11
C ASP A 307 21.31 7.33 24.22
N GLY A 308 22.35 6.72 23.64
CA GLY A 308 22.22 5.61 22.71
C GLY A 308 21.65 6.04 21.35
N PHE A 309 20.87 5.16 20.70
CA PHE A 309 20.27 5.51 19.40
C PHE A 309 19.00 6.33 19.53
N TRP A 310 18.89 7.36 18.68
CA TRP A 310 17.67 8.20 18.55
C TRP A 310 16.40 7.41 18.19
N PHE A 311 16.53 6.19 17.66
CA PHE A 311 15.40 5.34 17.28
C PHE A 311 15.06 4.26 18.30
N THR A 312 15.72 4.22 19.46
CA THR A 312 15.46 3.21 20.50
C THR A 312 14.04 3.32 21.04
N GLU A 313 13.57 4.54 21.32
CA GLU A 313 12.19 4.79 21.75
C GLU A 313 11.18 4.35 20.68
N ILE A 314 11.45 4.63 19.40
CA ILE A 314 10.59 4.24 18.28
C ILE A 314 10.47 2.71 18.18
N LEU A 315 11.57 1.98 18.44
CA LEU A 315 11.56 0.51 18.50
C LEU A 315 10.76 -0.01 19.69
N ASN A 316 10.94 0.58 20.88
CA ASN A 316 10.27 0.17 22.10
C ASN A 316 8.75 0.39 22.04
N GLU A 317 8.32 1.50 21.46
CA GLU A 317 6.90 1.83 21.30
C GLU A 317 6.23 1.10 20.11
N GLY A 318 6.98 0.28 19.36
CA GLY A 318 6.44 -0.47 18.22
C GLY A 318 5.96 0.42 17.08
N VAL A 319 6.49 1.65 16.97
CA VAL A 319 6.05 2.67 15.99
C VAL A 319 6.69 2.46 14.62
N PHE A 320 7.73 1.63 14.54
CA PHE A 320 8.15 1.06 13.25
C PHE A 320 7.03 0.14 12.75
N GLY A 321 6.36 0.54 11.67
CA GLY A 321 5.19 -0.14 11.11
C GLY A 321 5.40 -1.60 10.69
N PHE A 322 4.51 -2.14 9.86
CA PHE A 322 4.50 -3.58 9.50
C PHE A 322 5.71 -4.02 8.64
N TRP A 323 6.84 -4.38 9.26
CA TRP A 323 8.07 -4.88 8.59
C TRP A 323 7.90 -6.24 7.89
N HIS A 324 6.82 -6.97 8.13
CA HIS A 324 6.62 -8.29 7.51
C HIS A 324 6.40 -8.23 5.98
N GLN A 325 6.18 -7.04 5.40
CA GLN A 325 5.98 -6.89 3.94
C GLN A 325 7.28 -6.60 3.16
N SER A 326 8.32 -6.05 3.80
CA SER A 326 9.54 -5.61 3.08
C SER A 326 10.58 -6.72 2.86
N ILE A 327 10.56 -7.76 3.71
CA ILE A 327 11.45 -8.93 3.58
C ILE A 327 11.14 -9.72 2.30
N ASP A 328 9.85 -9.87 1.97
CA ASP A 328 9.41 -10.59 0.77
C ASP A 328 9.84 -9.89 -0.53
N ASP A 329 9.88 -8.55 -0.54
CA ASP A 329 10.27 -7.78 -1.74
C ASP A 329 11.78 -7.82 -2.02
N ILE A 330 12.62 -7.86 -0.97
CA ILE A 330 14.07 -8.04 -1.14
C ILE A 330 14.39 -9.47 -1.59
N GLN A 331 13.66 -10.47 -1.11
CA GLN A 331 13.80 -11.86 -1.55
C GLN A 331 13.30 -12.07 -2.99
N ARG A 332 12.23 -11.38 -3.42
CA ARG A 332 11.74 -11.40 -4.80
C ARG A 332 12.72 -10.78 -5.80
N LYS A 333 13.44 -9.72 -5.42
CA LYS A 333 14.46 -9.09 -6.28
C LYS A 333 15.73 -9.92 -6.47
N LYS A 334 16.03 -10.89 -5.59
CA LYS A 334 17.16 -11.82 -5.73
C LYS A 334 16.84 -13.08 -6.53
N LYS A 335 15.57 -13.31 -6.89
CA LYS A 335 15.10 -14.46 -7.70
C LYS A 335 14.70 -14.09 -9.13
N LYS A 336 15.01 -12.88 -9.58
CA LYS A 336 15.03 -12.50 -10.99
C LYS A 336 16.48 -12.28 -11.39
#